data_AF-A0A101MYF9-F1
#
_entry.id   AF-A0A101MYF9-F1
#
_cell.length_a   1.000
_cell.length_b   1.000
_cell.length_c   1.000
_cell.angle_alpha   90.00
_cell.angle_beta   90.00
_cell.angle_gamma   90.00
#
_symmetry.space_group_name_H-M   'P 1'
#
loop_
_entity.id
_entity.type
_entity.pdbx_description
1 polymer ?
#
loop_
_entity_poly.entity_id
_entity_poly.type
_entity_poly.pdbx_seq_one_letter_code
_entity_poly.pdbx_strand_id
1 'polypeptide(L)'
;MDKPQRGYWCECWTEDLTAETLPTLRASFDAYSAPQADRWVAVALRTISPALDPDASQEAWEWLYDGRITTRKALLRAEPCTVTLTQARTRINWTIRPVIFLPLAHRQEAELPSCAQDFKPHTEPHTSQQAD
;
A
#
# COMPACT_ATOMS: atom_id res chain seq x y z
N MET A 1 -11.12 -26.69 -6.42
CA MET A 1 -9.98 -26.08 -5.72
C MET A 1 -9.70 -24.78 -6.40
N ASP A 2 -9.92 -23.67 -5.70
CA ASP A 2 -9.51 -22.36 -6.21
C ASP A 2 -7.99 -22.36 -6.42
N LYS A 3 -7.52 -21.67 -7.46
CA LYS A 3 -6.09 -21.61 -7.81
C LYS A 3 -5.48 -20.37 -7.16
N PRO A 4 -4.16 -20.38 -6.86
CA PRO A 4 -3.46 -19.17 -6.45
C PRO A 4 -3.71 -18.03 -7.45
N GLN A 5 -4.09 -16.87 -6.94
CA GLN A 5 -4.48 -15.72 -7.75
C GLN A 5 -3.50 -14.57 -7.54
N ARG A 6 -2.94 -14.04 -8.63
CA ARG A 6 -2.13 -12.82 -8.58
C ARG A 6 -3.01 -11.62 -8.25
N GLY A 7 -2.49 -10.72 -7.42
CA GLY A 7 -3.13 -9.46 -7.11
C GLY A 7 -2.17 -8.52 -6.39
N TYR A 8 -2.71 -7.60 -5.63
CA TYR A 8 -1.99 -6.57 -4.90
C TYR A 8 -2.55 -6.45 -3.50
N TRP A 9 -1.65 -6.48 -2.53
CA TRP A 9 -1.95 -6.13 -1.14
C TRP A 9 -1.76 -4.62 -0.99
N CYS A 10 -2.83 -3.92 -0.63
CA CYS A 10 -2.84 -2.47 -0.46
C CYS A 10 -2.98 -2.12 1.03
N GLU A 11 -2.21 -1.15 1.52
CA GLU A 11 -2.30 -0.68 2.91
C GLU A 11 -2.17 0.83 2.99
N CYS A 12 -2.93 1.42 3.90
CA CYS A 12 -2.87 2.84 4.24
C CYS A 12 -2.31 2.97 5.66
N TRP A 13 -1.21 3.69 5.77
CA TRP A 13 -0.50 3.93 7.02
C TRP A 13 -0.49 5.43 7.32
N THR A 14 -0.65 5.78 8.59
CA THR A 14 -0.49 7.16 9.07
C THR A 14 0.63 7.24 10.09
N GLU A 15 1.50 8.23 9.95
CA GLU A 15 2.62 8.50 10.84
C GLU A 15 2.53 9.96 11.31
N ASP A 16 2.62 10.19 12.62
CA ASP A 16 2.83 11.54 13.16
C ASP A 16 4.32 11.85 13.11
N LEU A 17 4.70 12.86 12.33
CA LEU A 17 6.08 13.27 12.08
C LEU A 17 6.73 13.98 13.28
N THR A 18 5.97 14.29 14.32
CA THR A 18 6.46 14.96 15.53
C THR A 18 6.55 14.06 16.75
N ALA A 19 5.96 12.86 16.67
CA ALA A 19 6.02 11.87 17.72
C ALA A 19 6.93 10.72 17.30
N GLU A 20 7.69 10.16 18.23
CA GLU A 20 8.45 8.91 18.00
C GLU A 20 7.54 7.68 18.07
N THR A 21 6.38 7.75 17.41
CA THR A 21 5.39 6.67 17.35
C THR A 21 5.50 5.91 16.05
N LEU A 22 5.34 4.58 16.13
CA LEU A 22 5.29 3.75 14.94
C LEU A 22 4.09 4.13 14.04
N PRO A 23 4.23 4.01 12.71
CA PRO A 23 3.13 4.19 11.79
C PRO A 23 1.94 3.29 12.15
N THR A 24 0.74 3.87 12.16
CA THR A 24 -0.52 3.17 12.45
C THR A 24 -1.20 2.75 11.16
N LEU A 25 -1.54 1.46 11.04
CA LEU A 25 -2.35 0.94 9.93
C LEU A 25 -3.78 1.49 10.05
N ARG A 26 -4.28 2.12 8.98
CA ARG A 26 -5.65 2.67 8.92
C ARG A 26 -6.58 1.84 8.05
N ALA A 27 -6.04 1.18 7.02
CA ALA A 27 -6.82 0.32 6.15
C ALA A 27 -5.92 -0.69 5.44
N SER A 28 -6.47 -1.87 5.16
CA SER A 28 -5.88 -2.90 4.32
C SER A 28 -6.93 -3.35 3.30
N PHE A 29 -6.51 -3.59 2.05
CA PHE A 29 -7.40 -3.93 0.96
C PHE A 29 -6.72 -4.87 -0.04
N ASP A 30 -7.40 -5.96 -0.38
CA ASP A 30 -6.95 -6.92 -1.38
C ASP A 30 -7.49 -6.54 -2.76
N ALA A 31 -6.59 -6.22 -3.68
CA ALA A 31 -6.94 -5.86 -5.06
C ALA A 31 -6.54 -6.99 -6.02
N TYR A 32 -7.48 -7.42 -6.85
CA TYR A 32 -7.30 -8.49 -7.83
C TYR A 32 -6.89 -7.98 -9.21
N SER A 33 -6.69 -6.67 -9.35
CA SER A 33 -6.20 -6.05 -10.59
C SER A 33 -5.54 -4.71 -10.31
N ALA A 34 -4.63 -4.28 -11.20
CA ALA A 34 -3.98 -2.97 -11.12
C ALA A 34 -5.01 -1.81 -11.11
N PRO A 35 -6.07 -1.81 -11.96
CA PRO A 35 -7.14 -0.82 -11.91
C PRO A 35 -7.86 -0.72 -10.56
N GLN A 36 -8.07 -1.87 -9.90
CA GLN A 36 -8.74 -1.92 -8.60
C GLN A 36 -7.85 -1.33 -7.50
N ALA A 37 -6.55 -1.66 -7.50
CA ALA A 37 -5.58 -1.16 -6.54
C ALA A 37 -5.40 0.36 -6.63
N ASP A 38 -5.22 0.91 -7.84
CA ASP A 38 -5.07 2.36 -8.00
C ASP A 38 -6.38 3.11 -7.71
N ARG A 39 -7.54 2.51 -8.03
CA ARG A 39 -8.85 3.12 -7.75
C ARG A 39 -9.09 3.24 -6.25
N TRP A 40 -8.64 2.28 -5.45
CA TRP A 40 -8.75 2.33 -4.00
C TRP A 40 -8.08 3.59 -3.42
N VAL A 41 -6.84 3.88 -3.83
CA VAL A 41 -6.14 5.13 -3.44
C VAL A 41 -6.87 6.36 -3.97
N ALA A 42 -7.31 6.32 -5.23
CA ALA A 42 -7.98 7.44 -5.87
C ALA A 42 -9.35 7.78 -5.26
N VAL A 43 -10.04 6.80 -4.67
CA VAL A 43 -11.27 7.03 -3.90
C VAL A 43 -10.92 7.68 -2.57
N ALA A 44 -9.95 7.14 -1.83
CA ALA A 44 -9.52 7.70 -0.55
C ALA A 44 -9.10 9.18 -0.67
N LEU A 45 -8.25 9.50 -1.66
CA LEU A 45 -7.79 10.88 -1.89
C LEU A 45 -8.93 11.84 -2.25
N ARG A 46 -9.88 11.42 -3.10
CA ARG A 46 -11.06 12.24 -3.43
C ARG A 46 -11.96 12.48 -2.21
N THR A 47 -12.06 11.50 -1.32
CA THR A 47 -12.87 11.61 -0.10
C THR A 47 -12.26 12.57 0.90
N ILE A 48 -10.94 12.54 1.10
CA ILE A 48 -10.28 13.36 2.13
C ILE A 48 -9.88 14.75 1.64
N SER A 49 -9.66 14.93 0.33
CA SER A 49 -9.15 16.18 -0.27
C SER A 49 -9.88 17.46 0.19
N PRO A 50 -11.23 17.50 0.34
CA PRO A 50 -11.92 18.70 0.81
C PRO A 50 -11.62 19.09 2.27
N ALA A 51 -11.10 18.17 3.08
CA ALA A 51 -10.72 18.40 4.48
C ALA A 51 -9.19 18.61 4.64
N LEU A 52 -8.43 18.53 3.55
CA LEU A 52 -6.99 18.79 3.57
C LEU A 52 -6.70 20.30 3.65
N ASP A 53 -5.53 20.65 4.15
CA ASP A 53 -5.01 22.01 3.95
C ASP A 53 -4.75 22.25 2.45
N PRO A 54 -4.63 23.52 2.00
CA PRO A 54 -4.52 23.83 0.57
C PRO A 54 -3.36 23.13 -0.13
N ASP A 55 -2.20 22.99 0.52
CA ASP A 55 -1.01 22.39 -0.06
C ASP A 55 -1.17 20.88 -0.21
N ALA A 56 -1.67 20.20 0.83
CA ALA A 56 -1.99 18.78 0.78
C ALA A 56 -3.13 18.48 -0.21
N SER A 57 -4.13 19.37 -0.31
CA SER A 57 -5.20 19.22 -1.30
C SER A 57 -4.65 19.28 -2.73
N GLN A 58 -3.72 20.21 -2.99
CA GLN A 58 -3.04 20.32 -4.27
C GLN A 58 -2.21 19.07 -4.60
N GLU A 59 -1.42 18.56 -3.65
CA GLU A 59 -0.67 17.29 -3.81
C GLU A 59 -1.60 16.11 -4.15
N ALA A 60 -2.74 16.01 -3.46
CA ALA A 60 -3.74 15.00 -3.74
C ALA A 60 -4.30 15.11 -5.16
N TRP A 61 -4.58 16.33 -5.64
CA TRP A 61 -5.06 16.55 -7.01
C TRP A 61 -3.99 16.24 -8.05
N GLU A 62 -2.75 16.65 -7.86
CA GLU A 62 -1.62 16.32 -8.75
C GLU A 62 -1.46 14.80 -8.92
N TRP A 63 -1.58 14.05 -7.82
CA TRP A 63 -1.58 12.59 -7.92
C TRP A 63 -2.82 12.08 -8.68
N LEU A 64 -4.01 12.61 -8.40
CA LEU A 64 -5.26 12.17 -9.03
C LEU A 64 -5.27 12.35 -10.55
N TYR A 65 -4.61 13.39 -11.07
CA TYR A 65 -4.52 13.68 -12.50
C TYR A 65 -3.32 13.00 -13.16
N ASP A 66 -2.11 13.24 -12.65
CA ASP A 66 -0.87 12.82 -13.32
C ASP A 66 -0.23 11.59 -12.66
N GLY A 67 -0.15 11.59 -11.33
CA GLY A 67 0.50 10.52 -10.56
C GLY A 67 -0.17 9.15 -10.74
N ARG A 68 -1.49 9.11 -10.92
CA ARG A 68 -2.28 7.89 -11.07
C ARG A 68 -1.88 7.07 -12.30
N ILE A 69 -1.48 7.72 -13.39
CA ILE A 69 -1.01 7.02 -14.60
C ILE A 69 0.31 6.32 -14.30
N THR A 70 1.23 6.99 -13.61
CA THR A 70 2.52 6.43 -13.19
C THR A 70 2.33 5.24 -12.25
N THR A 71 1.47 5.38 -11.24
CA THR A 71 1.09 4.27 -10.35
C THR A 71 0.56 3.09 -11.15
N ARG A 72 -0.40 3.30 -12.05
CA ARG A 72 -0.96 2.20 -12.86
C ARG A 72 0.08 1.51 -13.73
N LYS A 73 1.01 2.26 -14.33
CA LYS A 73 2.12 1.69 -15.12
C LYS A 73 3.02 0.79 -14.27
N ALA A 74 3.39 1.23 -13.06
CA ALA A 74 4.19 0.42 -12.13
C ALA A 74 3.45 -0.87 -11.75
N LEU A 75 2.17 -0.77 -11.40
CA LEU A 75 1.37 -1.94 -11.04
C LEU A 75 1.24 -2.94 -12.20
N LEU A 76 1.04 -2.48 -13.43
CA LEU A 76 1.01 -3.35 -14.62
C LEU A 76 2.33 -4.08 -14.86
N ARG A 77 3.45 -3.54 -14.39
CA ARG A 77 4.77 -4.21 -14.38
C ARG A 77 5.02 -5.06 -13.12
N ALA A 78 4.02 -5.20 -12.26
CA ALA A 78 4.13 -5.85 -10.96
C ALA A 78 5.25 -5.24 -10.10
N GLU A 79 5.42 -3.91 -10.17
CA GLU A 79 6.33 -3.16 -9.30
C GLU A 79 5.58 -2.70 -8.05
N PRO A 80 6.16 -2.84 -6.84
CA PRO A 80 5.60 -2.21 -5.66
C PRO A 80 5.66 -0.69 -5.80
N CYS A 81 4.67 0.01 -5.30
CA CYS A 81 4.65 1.47 -5.31
C CYS A 81 4.06 2.04 -4.03
N THR A 82 4.42 3.30 -3.77
CA THR A 82 3.93 4.07 -2.63
C THR A 82 3.39 5.40 -3.13
N VAL A 83 2.22 5.77 -2.64
CA VAL A 83 1.66 7.12 -2.76
C VAL A 83 1.75 7.74 -1.38
N THR A 84 2.35 8.91 -1.30
CA THR A 84 2.52 9.65 -0.05
C THR A 84 1.75 10.95 -0.15
N LEU A 85 1.18 11.37 0.97
CA LEU A 85 0.54 12.67 1.15
C LEU A 85 0.94 13.18 2.54
N THR A 86 1.31 14.45 2.65
CA THR A 86 1.60 15.04 3.97
C THR A 86 0.60 16.12 4.30
N GLN A 87 -0.17 15.95 5.38
CA GLN A 87 -1.06 16.96 5.92
C GLN A 87 -0.56 17.44 7.29
N ALA A 88 -0.18 18.70 7.39
CA ALA A 88 0.43 19.30 8.58
C ALA A 88 1.58 18.44 9.16
N ARG A 89 1.30 17.66 10.21
CA ARG A 89 2.27 16.77 10.88
C ARG A 89 2.02 15.29 10.61
N THR A 90 0.98 14.95 9.87
CA THR A 90 0.62 13.56 9.56
C THR A 90 1.05 13.20 8.15
N ARG A 91 1.91 12.20 8.03
CA ARG A 91 2.22 11.56 6.75
C ARG A 91 1.28 10.38 6.54
N ILE A 92 0.62 10.36 5.40
CA ILE A 92 -0.24 9.26 4.96
C ILE A 92 0.47 8.54 3.82
N ASN A 93 0.63 7.22 3.94
CA ASN A 93 1.26 6.37 2.92
C ASN A 93 0.29 5.29 2.47
N TRP A 94 -0.02 5.26 1.19
CA TRP A 94 -0.64 4.10 0.55
C TRP A 94 0.43 3.26 -0.11
N THR A 95 0.68 2.07 0.43
CA THR A 95 1.58 1.09 -0.17
C THR A 95 0.78 0.06 -0.95
N ILE A 96 1.27 -0.30 -2.14
CA ILE A 96 0.67 -1.32 -3.00
C ILE A 96 1.77 -2.30 -3.39
N ARG A 97 1.60 -3.57 -3.01
CA ARG A 97 2.62 -4.61 -3.22
C ARG A 97 2.03 -5.76 -4.04
N PRO A 98 2.70 -6.23 -5.09
CA PRO A 98 2.25 -7.41 -5.83
C PRO A 98 2.32 -8.65 -4.94
N VAL A 99 1.27 -9.48 -4.94
CA VAL A 99 1.19 -10.70 -4.14
C VAL A 99 0.53 -11.85 -4.92
N ILE A 100 0.71 -13.07 -4.42
CA ILE A 100 -0.08 -14.23 -4.83
C ILE A 100 -1.01 -14.57 -3.67
N PHE A 101 -2.30 -14.36 -3.86
CA PHE A 101 -3.32 -14.78 -2.92
C PHE A 101 -3.47 -16.30 -3.01
N LEU A 102 -3.21 -16.96 -1.87
CA LEU A 102 -3.50 -18.37 -1.72
C LEU A 102 -4.99 -18.53 -1.42
N PRO A 103 -5.62 -19.59 -1.95
CA PRO A 103 -7.02 -19.92 -1.68
C PRO A 103 -7.13 -20.49 -0.26
N LEU A 104 -7.03 -19.60 0.72
CA LEU A 104 -7.37 -19.84 2.11
C LEU A 104 -8.85 -19.50 2.32
N ALA A 105 -9.46 -19.98 3.39
CA ALA A 105 -10.82 -19.59 3.76
C ALA A 105 -10.94 -18.05 3.70
N HIS A 106 -11.85 -17.57 2.86
CA HIS A 106 -12.00 -16.16 2.47
C HIS A 106 -11.91 -15.24 3.70
N ARG A 107 -11.00 -14.28 3.70
CA ARG A 107 -10.93 -13.24 4.72
C ARG A 107 -12.12 -12.31 4.51
N GLN A 108 -13.17 -12.49 5.32
CA GLN A 108 -14.42 -11.78 5.16
C GLN A 108 -14.47 -10.42 5.86
N GLU A 109 -13.37 -9.92 6.43
CA GLU A 109 -13.35 -8.63 7.15
C GLU A 109 -11.94 -8.04 7.30
N ALA A 110 -11.87 -6.73 7.54
CA ALA A 110 -10.67 -5.90 7.57
C ALA A 110 -9.65 -6.23 8.68
N GLU A 111 -9.97 -7.16 9.58
CA GLU A 111 -9.07 -7.57 10.66
C GLU A 111 -8.03 -8.57 10.17
N LEU A 112 -6.76 -8.25 10.40
CA LEU A 112 -5.66 -9.16 10.12
C LEU A 112 -5.70 -10.26 11.20
N PRO A 113 -5.51 -11.55 10.84
CA PRO A 113 -5.31 -12.57 11.86
C PRO A 113 -4.12 -12.17 12.74
N SER A 114 -4.16 -12.48 14.03
CA SER A 114 -3.14 -12.05 15.00
C SER A 114 -1.70 -12.38 14.56
N CYS A 115 -1.53 -13.46 13.81
CA CYS A 115 -0.25 -13.91 13.27
C CYS A 115 0.29 -13.06 12.11
N ALA A 116 -0.47 -12.11 11.55
CA ALA A 116 -0.02 -11.31 10.41
C ALA A 116 1.21 -10.45 10.73
N GLN A 117 1.38 -10.05 11.99
CA GLN A 117 2.53 -9.27 12.46
C GLN A 117 3.70 -10.17 12.90
N ASP A 118 3.48 -11.47 13.06
CA ASP A 118 4.49 -12.42 13.55
C ASP A 118 5.37 -12.97 12.43
N PHE A 119 5.03 -12.70 11.16
CA PHE A 119 5.85 -13.13 10.03
C PHE A 119 7.19 -12.37 10.02
N LYS A 120 8.26 -13.08 10.35
CA LYS A 120 9.63 -12.60 10.17
C LYS A 120 10.18 -13.16 8.86
N PRO A 121 10.32 -12.35 7.79
CA PRO A 121 10.95 -12.82 6.57
C PRO A 121 12.35 -13.34 6.90
N HIS A 122 12.66 -14.56 6.45
CA HIS A 122 14.02 -15.06 6.49
C HIS A 122 14.84 -14.25 5.49
N THR A 123 15.54 -13.23 5.98
CA THR A 123 16.67 -12.66 5.27
C THR A 123 17.80 -13.66 5.40
N GLU A 124 17.85 -14.66 4.53
CA GLU A 124 19.07 -15.46 4.42
C GLU A 124 20.18 -14.53 3.91
N PRO A 125 21.29 -14.34 4.64
CA PRO A 125 22.44 -13.67 4.08
C PRO A 125 22.95 -14.57 2.95
N HIS A 126 22.86 -14.07 1.72
CA HIS A 126 23.63 -14.60 0.60
C HIS A 126 25.12 -14.51 0.98
N THR A 127 25.67 -15.59 1.53
CA THR A 127 27.11 -15.77 1.67
C THR A 127 27.65 -15.98 0.27
N SER A 128 28.13 -14.89 -0.35
CA SER A 128 28.98 -14.96 -1.52
C SER A 128 30.25 -15.71 -1.13
N GLN A 129 30.27 -17.00 -1.44
CA GLN A 129 31.42 -17.86 -1.25
C GLN A 129 32.52 -17.41 -2.22
N GLN A 130 33.56 -16.81 -1.66
CA GLN A 130 34.80 -16.43 -2.31
C GLN A 130 35.54 -17.70 -2.73
N ALA A 131 35.84 -17.84 -4.02
CA ALA A 131 36.68 -18.91 -4.56
C ALA A 131 38.07 -18.32 -4.87
N ASP A 132 39.09 -19.05 -4.40
CA ASP A 132 40.53 -18.88 -4.69
C ASP A 132 40.85 -18.82 -6.19
#